data_AF-G8S861-F1
#
_entry.id   AF-G8S861-F1
#
_cell.length_a   1.000
_cell.length_b   1.000
_cell.length_c   1.000
_cell.angle_alpha   90.00
_cell.angle_beta   90.00
_cell.angle_gamma   90.00
#
_symmetry.space_group_name_H-M   'P 1'
#
loop_
_entity.id
_entity.type
_entity.pdbx_description
1 polymer ?
#
loop_
_entity_poly.entity_id
_entity_poly.type
_entity_poly.pdbx_seq_one_letter_code
_entity_poly.pdbx_strand_id
1 'polypeptide(L)' 'MPGVAIGEIIRVLADDPAAANDIPAWCRMKGQEFVAGHGQRFDVRRTT' A
#
# COMPACT_ATOMS: atom_id res chain seq x y z
N MET A 1 -2.70 1.99 16.03
CA MET A 1 -3.58 1.23 15.10
C MET A 1 -3.29 -0.24 15.32
N PRO A 2 -4.30 -1.11 15.50
CA PRO A 2 -4.04 -2.53 15.71
C PRO A 2 -3.30 -3.11 14.51
N GLY A 3 -2.54 -4.17 14.78
CA GLY A 3 -1.71 -4.87 13.83
C GLY A 3 -2.52 -5.56 12.75
N VAL A 4 -2.54 -4.96 11.56
CA VAL A 4 -2.73 -5.68 10.29
C VAL A 4 -1.89 -6.94 10.35
N ALA A 5 -2.38 -8.14 10.05
CA ALA A 5 -1.56 -9.35 10.15
C ALA A 5 -0.48 -9.38 9.04
N ILE A 6 0.59 -10.18 9.22
CA ILE A 6 1.51 -10.45 8.10
C ILE A 6 0.72 -11.18 7.01
N GLY A 7 0.88 -10.74 5.76
CA GLY A 7 0.17 -11.26 4.60
C GLY A 7 -1.20 -10.63 4.37
N GLU A 8 -1.73 -9.85 5.32
CA GLU A 8 -3.00 -9.16 5.16
C GLU A 8 -2.87 -7.98 4.19
N ILE A 9 -3.92 -7.78 3.38
CA ILE A 9 -3.99 -6.70 2.40
C ILE A 9 -4.86 -5.58 2.98
N ILE A 10 -4.32 -4.36 2.97
CA ILE A 10 -5.06 -3.15 3.25
C ILE A 10 -5.25 -2.35 1.97
N ARG A 11 -6.35 -1.61 1.90
CA ARG A 11 -6.61 -0.64 0.83
C ARG A 11 -6.35 0.77 1.32
N VAL A 12 -5.40 1.44 0.68
CA VAL A 12 -5.14 2.87 0.86
C VAL A 12 -5.98 3.64 -0.16
N LEU A 13 -6.71 4.65 0.31
CA LEU A 13 -7.44 5.59 -0.53
C LEU A 13 -6.66 6.90 -0.58
N ALA A 14 -6.34 7.37 -1.79
CA ALA A 14 -5.65 8.63 -2.00
C ALA A 14 -6.12 9.28 -3.31
N ASP A 15 -6.43 10.57 -3.23
CA ASP A 15 -6.85 11.43 -4.34
C ASP A 15 -5.67 12.17 -4.99
N ASP A 16 -4.55 12.28 -4.27
CA ASP A 16 -3.29 12.84 -4.77
C ASP A 16 -2.72 12.00 -5.93
N PRO A 17 -2.54 12.58 -7.13
CA PRO A 17 -1.87 11.90 -8.25
C PRO A 17 -0.48 11.35 -7.92
N ALA A 18 0.25 11.97 -6.97
CA ALA A 18 1.57 11.50 -6.56
C ALA A 18 1.54 10.11 -5.89
N ALA A 19 0.40 9.73 -5.29
CA ALA A 19 0.24 8.44 -4.61
C ALA A 19 0.51 7.24 -5.53
N ALA A 20 0.28 7.38 -6.83
CA ALA A 20 0.59 6.36 -7.82
C ALA A 20 2.09 6.00 -7.85
N ASN A 21 2.96 6.94 -7.52
CA ASN A 21 4.40 6.74 -7.44
C ASN A 21 4.88 6.51 -6.01
N ASP A 22 4.30 7.23 -5.04
CA ASP A 22 4.76 7.24 -3.66
C ASP A 22 4.42 5.94 -2.92
N ILE A 23 3.25 5.35 -3.16
CA ILE A 23 2.84 4.11 -2.48
C ILE A 23 3.74 2.93 -2.87
N PRO A 24 4.03 2.67 -4.17
CA PRO A 24 5.00 1.64 -4.55
C PRO A 24 6.40 1.91 -4.00
N ALA A 25 6.84 3.17 -3.97
CA ALA A 25 8.14 3.54 -3.42
C ALA A 25 8.22 3.25 -1.91
N TRP A 26 7.19 3.67 -1.16
CA TRP A 26 7.06 3.40 0.28
C TRP A 26 7.06 1.89 0.57
N CYS A 27 6.33 1.09 -0.21
CA CYS A 27 6.28 -0.37 -0.02
C CYS A 27 7.68 -1.00 -0.07
N ARG A 28 8.48 -0.64 -1.08
CA ARG A 28 9.87 -1.11 -1.25
C ARG A 28 10.75 -0.78 -0.04
N MET A 29 10.46 0.34 0.64
CA MET A 29 11.24 0.82 1.77
C MET A 29 10.78 0.28 3.14
N LYS A 30 9.52 -0.18 3.26
CA LYS A 30 8.86 -0.35 4.58
C LYS A 30 8.26 -1.73 4.86
N GLY A 31 8.79 -2.81 4.27
CA GLY A 31 8.33 -4.16 4.61
C GLY A 31 6.87 -4.39 4.23
N GLN A 32 6.47 -3.78 3.12
CA GLN A 32 5.17 -3.95 2.50
C GLN A 32 5.37 -4.31 1.03
N GLU A 33 4.31 -4.78 0.39
CA GLU A 33 4.28 -5.08 -1.02
C GLU A 33 3.10 -4.39 -1.67
N PHE A 34 3.37 -3.70 -2.77
CA PHE A 34 2.33 -3.12 -3.60
C PHE A 34 1.69 -4.22 -4.46
N VAL A 35 0.38 -4.43 -4.32
CA VAL A 35 -0.37 -5.49 -5.01
C VAL A 35 -1.04 -4.95 -6.28
N ALA A 36 -1.80 -3.87 -6.15
CA ALA A 36 -2.56 -3.29 -7.26
C ALA A 36 -2.90 -1.82 -7.02
N GLY A 37 -3.14 -1.08 -8.11
CA GLY A 37 -3.61 0.31 -8.08
C GLY A 37 -4.67 0.54 -9.14
N HIS A 38 -5.83 1.09 -8.73
CA HIS A 38 -6.95 1.41 -9.61
C HIS A 38 -7.54 2.77 -9.25
N GLY A 39 -7.19 3.79 -10.04
CA GLY A 39 -7.57 5.18 -9.76
C GLY A 39 -7.03 5.62 -8.40
N GLN A 40 -7.93 5.91 -7.47
CA GLN A 40 -7.62 6.41 -6.13
C GLN A 40 -7.47 5.30 -5.07
N ARG A 41 -7.34 4.03 -5.50
CA ARG A 41 -7.34 2.85 -4.63
C ARG A 41 -6.05 2.07 -4.82
N PHE A 42 -5.35 1.79 -3.73
CA PHE A 42 -4.07 1.08 -3.75
C PHE A 42 -4.09 -0.06 -2.74
N ASP A 43 -3.92 -1.29 -3.21
CA ASP A 43 -3.92 -2.48 -2.37
C ASP A 43 -2.47 -2.81 -1.99
N VAL A 44 -2.21 -2.90 -0.68
CA VAL A 44 -0.88 -3.11 -0.09
C VAL A 44 -0.92 -4.28 0.86
N ARG A 45 0.02 -5.22 0.71
CA ARG A 45 0.19 -6.37 1.59
C ARG A 45 1.29 -6.13 2.61
N ARG A 46 1.04 -6.43 3.89
CA ARG A 46 2.09 -6.41 4.92
C ARG A 46 3.01 -7.62 4.78
N THR A 47 4.33 -7.43 4.75
CA THR A 47 5.28 -8.55 4.60
C THR A 47 6.19 -8.76 5.81
N THR A 48 6.39 -7.76 6.67
CA THR A 48 7.20 -7.87 7.91
C THR A 48 6.58 -7.15 9.09
#